data_AF-A0A0W4ZKG9-F1
#
_entry.id   AF-A0A0W4ZKG9-F1
#
_cell.length_a   1.000
_cell.length_b   1.000
_cell.length_c   1.000
_cell.angle_alpha   90.00
_cell.angle_beta   90.00
_cell.angle_gamma   90.00
#
_symmetry.space_group_name_H-M   'P 1'
#
loop_
_entity.id
_entity.type
_entity.pdbx_description
1 polymer ?
#
loop_
_entity_poly.entity_id
_entity_poly.type
_entity_poly.pdbx_seq_one_letter_code
_entity_poly.pdbx_strand_id
1 'polypeptide(L)'
;MSNQKDKRWLDSFGLISKGNDDRLKEPKIQEIFYNRLKRHYAVLIDRVNNDTLEDSFLNLTLNDRILSLSEQQHCLYLFRQLREGIAASQRIDNFTCGLYETSVRVGIYMNHVESYFPALCYLLEVIYPKLSKPFVQNQMVTCYLLYLCTLRNFQGLYEMKKKWELDTHDISFEFSRILIQNNYISWWKLRQRVPWLYQRLIDLSREQIQERCASIIKASYYKITKKYMEKYIGLVLFSKTGWTIEDSWVKIREPGLPKKIT
;
A
#
# COMPACT_ATOMS: atom_id res chain seq x y z
N MET A 1 -29.53 14.18 2.95
CA MET A 1 -29.35 15.63 3.21
C MET A 1 -28.13 15.96 4.07
N SER A 2 -27.76 15.18 5.10
CA SER A 2 -26.56 15.44 5.91
C SER A 2 -25.26 15.42 5.09
N ASN A 3 -25.08 14.40 4.24
CA ASN A 3 -23.82 14.18 3.53
C ASN A 3 -23.44 15.31 2.55
N GLN A 4 -24.43 16.00 1.98
CA GLN A 4 -24.22 17.11 1.05
C GLN A 4 -23.95 18.43 1.77
N LYS A 5 -24.50 18.61 2.99
CA LYS A 5 -24.15 19.74 3.87
C LYS A 5 -22.72 19.59 4.41
N ASP A 6 -22.35 18.37 4.80
CA ASP A 6 -21.00 18.07 5.26
C ASP A 6 -19.97 18.31 4.14
N LYS A 7 -20.23 17.81 2.92
CA LYS A 7 -19.40 18.08 1.75
C LYS A 7 -19.21 19.57 1.47
N ARG A 8 -20.31 20.35 1.38
CA ARG A 8 -20.24 21.81 1.16
C ARG A 8 -19.46 22.55 2.24
N TRP A 9 -19.56 22.10 3.49
CA TRP A 9 -18.81 22.71 4.59
C TRP A 9 -17.31 22.35 4.50
N LEU A 10 -16.98 21.11 4.16
CA LEU A 10 -15.59 20.67 3.94
C LEU A 10 -14.95 21.43 2.76
N ASP A 11 -15.68 21.59 1.66
CA ASP A 11 -15.28 22.35 0.47
C ASP A 11 -15.08 23.85 0.74
N SER A 12 -15.64 24.37 1.83
CA SER A 12 -15.51 25.79 2.18
C SER A 12 -14.15 26.17 2.76
N PHE A 13 -13.30 25.19 3.07
CA PHE A 13 -11.96 25.42 3.59
C PHE A 13 -10.93 25.48 2.47
N GLY A 14 -9.97 26.40 2.60
CA GLY A 14 -8.83 26.55 1.70
C GLY A 14 -7.61 25.74 2.16
N LEU A 15 -6.55 25.74 1.32
CA LEU A 15 -5.22 25.30 1.75
C LEU A 15 -4.53 26.44 2.50
N ILE A 16 -3.94 26.15 3.66
CA ILE A 16 -3.18 27.13 4.44
C ILE A 16 -1.93 27.57 3.67
N SER A 17 -1.29 26.65 2.94
CA SER A 17 -0.12 26.94 2.11
C SER A 17 -0.36 28.01 1.03
N LYS A 18 -1.62 28.26 0.64
CA LYS A 18 -1.98 29.31 -0.32
C LYS A 18 -2.36 30.64 0.34
N GLY A 19 -2.30 30.73 1.68
CA GLY A 19 -2.69 31.93 2.43
C GLY A 19 -4.19 32.24 2.40
N ASN A 20 -5.00 31.31 1.90
CA ASN A 20 -6.43 31.56 1.64
C ASN A 20 -7.30 31.39 2.89
N ASP A 21 -6.86 30.63 3.89
CA ASP A 21 -7.70 30.27 5.04
C ASP A 21 -6.88 29.81 6.24
N ASP A 22 -6.97 30.55 7.34
CA ASP A 22 -6.26 30.28 8.60
C ASP A 22 -7.14 29.56 9.65
N ARG A 23 -8.43 29.32 9.37
CA ARG A 23 -9.37 28.73 10.35
C ARG A 23 -8.96 27.32 10.79
N LEU A 24 -8.27 26.58 9.94
CA LEU A 24 -7.77 25.23 10.25
C LEU A 24 -6.57 25.20 11.21
N LYS A 25 -6.07 26.37 11.66
CA LYS A 25 -5.09 26.45 12.76
C LYS A 25 -5.72 26.17 14.13
N GLU A 26 -7.03 26.36 14.27
CA GLU A 26 -7.71 26.19 15.55
C GLU A 26 -7.94 24.69 15.89
N PRO A 27 -7.49 24.21 17.06
CA PRO A 27 -7.62 22.81 17.46
C PRO A 27 -9.06 22.26 17.46
N LYS A 28 -10.03 23.09 17.89
CA LYS A 28 -11.45 22.71 17.90
C LYS A 28 -12.01 22.52 16.49
N ILE A 29 -11.62 23.39 15.56
CA ILE A 29 -12.06 23.31 14.17
C ILE A 29 -11.46 22.07 13.49
N GLN A 30 -10.21 21.72 13.80
CA GLN A 30 -9.56 20.49 13.30
C GLN A 30 -10.34 19.23 13.69
N GLU A 31 -10.77 19.13 14.95
CA GLU A 31 -11.55 17.98 15.43
C GLU A 31 -12.94 17.90 14.79
N ILE A 32 -13.62 19.04 14.67
CA ILE A 32 -14.92 19.11 13.98
C ILE A 32 -14.76 18.71 12.51
N PHE A 33 -13.71 19.20 11.86
CA PHE A 33 -13.40 18.89 10.47
C PHE A 33 -13.14 17.40 10.28
N TYR A 34 -12.29 16.81 11.12
CA TYR A 34 -12.01 15.37 11.08
C TYR A 34 -13.27 14.54 11.32
N ASN A 35 -14.12 14.92 12.28
CA ASN A 35 -15.35 14.20 12.56
C ASN A 35 -16.36 14.27 11.40
N ARG A 36 -16.42 15.40 10.68
CA ARG A 36 -17.26 15.54 9.48
C ARG A 36 -16.69 14.78 8.29
N LEU A 37 -15.37 14.81 8.10
CA LEU A 37 -14.68 13.99 7.11
C LEU A 37 -14.93 12.50 7.37
N LYS A 38 -14.80 12.06 8.63
CA LYS A 38 -15.08 10.68 9.06
C LYS A 38 -16.51 10.28 8.78
N ARG A 39 -17.49 11.18 8.98
CA ARG A 39 -18.89 10.92 8.61
C ARG A 39 -19.09 10.85 7.10
N HIS A 40 -18.46 11.76 6.35
CA HIS A 40 -18.60 11.80 4.89
C HIS A 40 -18.06 10.53 4.22
N TYR A 41 -16.91 10.06 4.71
CA TYR A 41 -16.23 8.85 4.23
C TYR A 41 -16.33 7.68 5.23
N ALA A 42 -17.45 7.57 5.94
CA ALA A 42 -17.61 6.58 7.01
C ALA A 42 -17.34 5.16 6.52
N VAL A 43 -17.93 4.77 5.38
CA VAL A 43 -17.75 3.43 4.78
C VAL A 43 -16.27 3.12 4.50
N LEU A 44 -15.54 4.08 3.95
CA LEU A 44 -14.12 3.94 3.66
C LEU A 44 -13.30 3.83 4.95
N ILE A 45 -13.51 4.76 5.88
CA ILE A 45 -12.71 4.89 7.09
C ILE A 45 -12.98 3.74 8.06
N ASP A 46 -14.22 3.24 8.09
CA ASP A 46 -14.59 2.06 8.86
C ASP A 46 -13.88 0.82 8.31
N ARG A 47 -13.95 0.58 7.00
CA ARG A 47 -13.21 -0.52 6.33
C ARG A 47 -11.71 -0.44 6.60
N VAL A 48 -11.12 0.74 6.42
CA VAL A 48 -9.68 0.95 6.58
C VAL A 48 -9.21 0.77 8.03
N ASN A 49 -10.06 1.01 9.03
CA ASN A 49 -9.70 0.90 10.44
C ASN A 49 -10.10 -0.43 11.09
N ASN A 50 -11.19 -1.06 10.65
CA ASN A 50 -11.77 -2.25 11.27
C ASN A 50 -11.40 -3.56 10.58
N ASP A 51 -10.78 -3.56 9.39
CA ASP A 51 -10.43 -4.80 8.68
C ASP A 51 -9.28 -5.56 9.38
N THR A 52 -9.61 -6.18 10.50
CA THR A 52 -8.97 -7.37 11.02
C THR A 52 -9.37 -8.54 10.12
N LEU A 53 -8.43 -8.96 9.27
CA LEU A 53 -8.25 -10.35 8.80
C LEU A 53 -9.53 -11.11 8.38
N GLU A 54 -9.78 -11.18 7.07
CA GLU A 54 -10.16 -12.39 6.29
C GLU A 54 -11.22 -12.14 5.19
N ASP A 55 -12.25 -11.32 5.40
CA ASP A 55 -13.37 -11.25 4.44
C ASP A 55 -13.12 -10.41 3.17
N SER A 56 -12.09 -9.55 3.18
CA SER A 56 -11.84 -8.60 2.07
C SER A 56 -11.04 -9.19 0.88
N PHE A 57 -10.56 -10.43 0.97
CA PHE A 57 -9.51 -10.91 0.04
C PHE A 57 -9.98 -11.43 -1.31
N LEU A 58 -11.24 -11.83 -1.48
CA LEU A 58 -11.79 -12.13 -2.80
C LEU A 58 -12.17 -10.86 -3.59
N ASN A 59 -12.36 -9.72 -2.90
CA ASN A 59 -12.89 -8.48 -3.50
C ASN A 59 -11.83 -7.39 -3.74
N LEU A 60 -10.66 -7.45 -3.12
CA LEU A 60 -9.59 -6.45 -3.34
C LEU A 60 -8.86 -6.59 -4.70
N THR A 61 -9.20 -7.62 -5.48
CA THR A 61 -8.83 -7.80 -6.88
C THR A 61 -9.51 -6.75 -7.76
N LEU A 62 -8.83 -5.61 -7.94
CA LEU A 62 -8.97 -4.63 -9.03
C LEU A 62 -10.33 -3.93 -9.27
N ASN A 63 -11.45 -4.40 -8.72
CA ASN A 63 -12.79 -3.88 -9.04
C ASN A 63 -13.49 -3.13 -7.90
N ASP A 64 -13.01 -3.20 -6.66
CA ASP A 64 -13.62 -2.50 -5.52
C ASP A 64 -13.14 -1.04 -5.40
N ARG A 65 -13.34 -0.24 -6.45
CA ARG A 65 -13.33 1.22 -6.27
C ARG A 65 -14.61 1.61 -5.52
N ILE A 66 -14.58 1.54 -4.18
CA ILE A 66 -15.68 2.03 -3.32
C ILE A 66 -16.06 3.47 -3.70
N LEU A 67 -15.06 4.24 -4.09
CA LEU A 67 -15.17 5.65 -4.46
C LEU A 67 -14.76 5.83 -5.92
N SER A 68 -15.47 6.71 -6.62
CA SER A 68 -15.04 7.20 -7.94
C SER A 68 -13.67 7.89 -7.83
N LEU A 69 -12.94 8.00 -8.96
CA LEU A 69 -11.65 8.69 -8.99
C LEU A 69 -11.74 10.12 -8.41
N SER A 70 -12.82 10.83 -8.73
CA SER A 70 -13.07 12.19 -8.23
C SER A 70 -13.23 12.24 -6.71
N GLU A 71 -13.92 11.26 -6.13
CA GLU A 71 -14.16 11.17 -4.69
C GLU A 71 -12.89 10.74 -3.94
N GLN A 72 -12.05 9.90 -4.55
CA GLN A 72 -10.73 9.55 -4.02
C GLN A 72 -9.82 10.78 -3.95
N GLN A 73 -9.72 11.53 -5.04
CA GLN A 73 -8.93 12.78 -5.08
C GLN A 73 -9.45 13.79 -4.06
N HIS A 74 -10.78 13.94 -3.97
CA HIS A 74 -11.40 14.81 -2.99
C HIS A 74 -11.07 14.40 -1.54
N CYS A 75 -11.16 13.11 -1.23
CA CYS A 75 -10.82 12.58 0.10
C CYS A 75 -9.36 12.88 0.47
N LEU A 76 -8.43 12.57 -0.43
CA LEU A 76 -7.00 12.81 -0.23
C LEU A 76 -6.69 14.31 -0.08
N TYR A 77 -7.39 15.15 -0.84
CA TYR A 77 -7.29 16.60 -0.73
C TYR A 77 -7.71 17.10 0.67
N LEU A 78 -8.85 16.64 1.19
CA LEU A 78 -9.31 17.03 2.53
C LEU A 78 -8.35 16.57 3.63
N PHE A 79 -7.80 15.36 3.52
CA PHE A 79 -6.76 14.89 4.44
C PHE A 79 -5.50 15.76 4.35
N ARG A 80 -5.10 16.16 3.15
CA ARG A 80 -3.97 17.08 2.96
C ARG A 80 -4.23 18.43 3.64
N GLN A 81 -5.40 19.03 3.43
CA GLN A 81 -5.77 20.30 4.06
C GLN A 81 -5.68 20.22 5.58
N LEU A 82 -6.19 19.14 6.15
CA LEU A 82 -6.18 18.93 7.59
C LEU A 82 -4.76 18.74 8.14
N ARG A 83 -3.89 18.03 7.42
CA ARG A 83 -2.46 17.90 7.79
C ARG A 83 -1.71 19.23 7.69
N GLU A 84 -2.00 20.06 6.69
CA GLU A 84 -1.45 21.43 6.61
C GLU A 84 -1.92 22.28 7.80
N GLY A 85 -3.19 22.16 8.19
CA GLY A 85 -3.77 22.71 9.43
C GLY A 85 -2.98 22.39 10.69
N ILE A 86 -2.75 21.10 10.92
CA ILE A 86 -2.08 20.59 12.10
C ILE A 86 -0.58 20.97 12.11
N ALA A 87 0.07 20.90 10.96
CA ALA A 87 1.46 21.31 10.82
C ALA A 87 1.63 22.80 11.12
N ALA A 88 0.72 23.65 10.62
CA ALA A 88 0.73 25.09 10.90
C ALA A 88 0.43 25.41 12.37
N SER A 89 -0.44 24.64 13.03
CA SER A 89 -0.75 24.81 14.45
C SER A 89 0.29 24.17 15.38
N GLN A 90 1.28 23.44 14.85
CA GLN A 90 2.30 22.69 15.60
C GLN A 90 1.73 21.78 16.70
N ARG A 91 0.51 21.26 16.50
CA ARG A 91 -0.19 20.43 17.49
C ARG A 91 0.37 19.01 17.47
N ILE A 92 0.67 18.46 18.65
CA ILE A 92 1.22 17.10 18.80
C ILE A 92 0.51 16.43 19.97
N ASP A 93 -0.44 15.58 19.63
CA ASP A 93 -1.29 14.88 20.59
C ASP A 93 -1.80 13.54 20.02
N ASN A 94 -2.50 12.78 20.85
CA ASN A 94 -3.06 11.48 20.44
C ASN A 94 -4.06 11.62 19.28
N PHE A 95 -4.79 12.73 19.20
CA PHE A 95 -5.66 13.03 18.07
C PHE A 95 -4.86 13.17 16.76
N THR A 96 -3.81 13.98 16.78
CA THR A 96 -2.91 14.16 15.63
C THR A 96 -2.31 12.82 15.20
N CYS A 97 -1.87 12.00 16.15
CA CYS A 97 -1.37 10.64 15.88
C CYS A 97 -2.40 9.78 15.13
N GLY A 98 -3.62 9.65 15.68
CA GLY A 98 -4.68 8.83 15.06
C GLY A 98 -5.14 9.33 13.70
N LEU A 99 -5.11 10.65 13.50
CA LEU A 99 -5.44 11.29 12.23
C LEU A 99 -4.40 10.99 11.15
N TYR A 100 -3.11 11.10 11.47
CA TYR A 100 -2.03 10.73 10.55
C TYR A 100 -2.03 9.23 10.24
N GLU A 101 -2.26 8.38 11.25
CA GLU A 101 -2.43 6.94 11.05
C GLU A 101 -3.58 6.63 10.08
N THR A 102 -4.74 7.24 10.29
CA THR A 102 -5.90 7.06 9.39
C THR A 102 -5.60 7.60 7.99
N SER A 103 -4.95 8.76 7.90
CA SER A 103 -4.55 9.38 6.62
C SER A 103 -3.59 8.49 5.82
N VAL A 104 -2.61 7.86 6.49
CA VAL A 104 -1.68 6.91 5.88
C VAL A 104 -2.44 5.68 5.38
N ARG A 105 -3.29 5.07 6.20
CA ARG A 105 -4.05 3.88 5.80
C ARG A 105 -4.96 4.16 4.60
N VAL A 106 -5.64 5.32 4.58
CA VAL A 106 -6.46 5.76 3.44
C VAL A 106 -5.60 5.95 2.18
N GLY A 107 -4.43 6.60 2.30
CA GLY A 107 -3.53 6.79 1.17
C GLY A 107 -2.98 5.48 0.61
N ILE A 108 -2.65 4.50 1.46
CA ILE A 108 -2.24 3.16 1.03
C ILE A 108 -3.40 2.41 0.36
N TYR A 109 -4.62 2.50 0.92
CA TYR A 109 -5.81 1.91 0.33
C TYR A 109 -6.07 2.43 -1.10
N MET A 110 -5.89 3.74 -1.31
CA MET A 110 -6.03 4.40 -2.63
C MET A 110 -4.79 4.24 -3.52
N ASN A 111 -3.73 3.60 -3.04
CA ASN A 111 -2.45 3.45 -3.74
C ASN A 111 -1.83 4.79 -4.19
N HIS A 112 -1.96 5.84 -3.37
CA HIS A 112 -1.46 7.18 -3.68
C HIS A 112 -0.22 7.53 -2.85
N VAL A 113 0.95 7.21 -3.40
CA VAL A 113 2.27 7.31 -2.75
C VAL A 113 2.56 8.70 -2.18
N GLU A 114 2.28 9.73 -2.96
CA GLU A 114 2.56 11.13 -2.62
C GLU A 114 1.69 11.62 -1.45
N SER A 115 0.60 10.91 -1.14
CA SER A 115 -0.29 11.26 -0.04
C SER A 115 0.11 10.56 1.25
N TYR A 116 0.43 9.26 1.21
CA TYR A 116 0.76 8.51 2.43
C TYR A 116 2.23 8.63 2.83
N PHE A 117 3.18 8.70 1.89
CA PHE A 117 4.60 8.65 2.21
C PHE A 117 5.07 9.86 3.04
N PRO A 118 4.77 11.13 2.68
CA PRO A 118 5.15 12.27 3.50
C PRO A 118 4.49 12.25 4.90
N ALA A 119 3.25 11.77 4.99
CA ALA A 119 2.56 11.64 6.26
C ALA A 119 3.17 10.56 7.15
N LEU A 120 3.62 9.46 6.54
CA LEU A 120 4.31 8.39 7.25
C LEU A 120 5.67 8.87 7.79
N CYS A 121 6.46 9.57 6.99
CA CYS A 121 7.71 10.18 7.45
C CYS A 121 7.47 11.14 8.63
N TYR A 122 6.51 12.07 8.50
CA TYR A 122 6.19 13.01 9.59
C TYR A 122 5.73 12.29 10.87
N LEU A 123 4.92 11.24 10.72
CA LEU A 123 4.46 10.41 11.84
C LEU A 123 5.63 9.76 12.58
N LEU A 124 6.55 9.13 11.85
CA LEU A 124 7.67 8.37 12.43
C LEU A 124 8.80 9.25 12.95
N GLU A 125 9.07 10.40 12.32
CA GLU A 125 10.21 11.26 12.66
C GLU A 125 9.84 12.36 13.67
N VAL A 126 8.60 12.85 13.66
CA VAL A 126 8.20 13.99 14.49
C VAL A 126 7.21 13.58 15.58
N ILE A 127 6.15 12.85 15.24
CA ILE A 127 5.06 12.57 16.19
C ILE A 127 5.45 11.44 17.16
N TYR A 128 5.87 10.28 16.64
CA TYR A 128 6.15 9.09 17.46
C TYR A 128 7.23 9.30 18.53
N PRO A 129 8.37 9.97 18.24
CA PRO A 129 9.38 10.25 19.27
C PRO A 129 8.85 11.14 20.39
N LYS A 130 8.03 12.15 20.05
CA LYS A 130 7.48 13.10 21.03
C LYS A 130 6.38 12.50 21.89
N LEU A 131 5.60 11.57 21.35
CA LEU A 131 4.57 10.82 22.10
C LEU A 131 5.09 9.53 22.72
N SER A 132 6.40 9.26 22.62
CA SER A 132 7.05 8.03 23.10
C SER A 132 6.32 6.75 22.69
N LYS A 133 5.83 6.71 21.44
CA LYS A 133 5.16 5.52 20.90
C LYS A 133 6.18 4.40 20.66
N PRO A 134 5.84 3.13 20.98
CA PRO A 134 6.72 2.02 20.65
C PRO A 134 6.82 1.87 19.13
N PHE A 135 8.06 1.70 18.65
CA PHE A 135 8.35 1.37 17.25
C PHE A 135 8.22 -0.14 16.99
N VAL A 136 8.46 -0.96 18.02
CA VAL A 136 8.32 -2.42 17.97
C VAL A 136 6.84 -2.79 17.80
N GLN A 137 6.56 -3.73 16.88
CA GLN A 137 5.21 -4.21 16.55
C GLN A 137 4.23 -3.12 16.07
N ASN A 138 4.75 -1.97 15.63
CA ASN A 138 3.91 -0.89 15.14
C ASN A 138 3.60 -1.06 13.64
N GLN A 139 2.31 -1.12 13.30
CA GLN A 139 1.84 -1.31 11.92
C GLN A 139 2.38 -0.25 10.95
N MET A 140 2.49 1.01 11.38
CA MET A 140 2.97 2.10 10.52
C MET A 140 4.46 1.97 10.24
N VAL A 141 5.24 1.53 11.23
CA VAL A 141 6.66 1.24 11.06
C VAL A 141 6.84 0.12 10.04
N THR A 142 6.10 -0.98 10.17
CA THR A 142 6.12 -2.08 9.18
C THR A 142 5.74 -1.58 7.78
N CYS A 143 4.73 -0.71 7.64
CA CYS A 143 4.38 -0.12 6.34
C CYS A 143 5.53 0.69 5.73
N TYR A 144 6.22 1.48 6.54
CA TYR A 144 7.37 2.27 6.07
C TYR A 144 8.52 1.37 5.59
N LEU A 145 8.84 0.34 6.37
CA LEU A 145 9.89 -0.61 6.03
C LEU A 145 9.55 -1.43 4.78
N LEU A 146 8.29 -1.88 4.64
CA LEU A 146 7.80 -2.53 3.43
C LEU A 146 7.92 -1.61 2.21
N TYR A 147 7.61 -0.32 2.35
CA TYR A 147 7.80 0.65 1.29
C TYR A 147 9.28 0.82 0.91
N LEU A 148 10.20 0.90 1.88
CA LEU A 148 11.65 0.91 1.59
C LEU A 148 12.10 -0.34 0.83
N CYS A 149 11.55 -1.52 1.16
CA CYS A 149 11.78 -2.76 0.42
C CYS A 149 11.31 -2.67 -1.03
N THR A 150 10.15 -2.05 -1.29
CA THR A 150 9.66 -1.85 -2.67
C THR A 150 10.55 -0.92 -3.46
N LEU A 151 11.14 0.10 -2.83
CA LEU A 151 12.14 1.00 -3.43
C LEU A 151 13.52 0.35 -3.59
N ARG A 152 13.70 -0.91 -3.17
CA ARG A 152 15.01 -1.61 -3.12
C ARG A 152 16.06 -0.90 -2.25
N ASN A 153 15.65 -0.01 -1.36
CA ASN A 153 16.55 0.63 -0.40
C ASN A 153 16.75 -0.28 0.81
N PHE A 154 17.54 -1.34 0.64
CA PHE A 154 17.87 -2.27 1.72
C PHE A 154 18.80 -1.65 2.76
N GLN A 155 19.63 -0.69 2.37
CA GLN A 155 20.50 0.02 3.30
C GLN A 155 19.68 0.76 4.35
N GLY A 156 18.73 1.61 3.92
CA GLY A 156 17.86 2.34 4.82
C GLY A 156 17.01 1.42 5.71
N LEU A 157 16.60 0.26 5.19
CA LEU A 157 15.90 -0.77 5.98
C LEU A 157 16.74 -1.26 7.18
N TYR A 158 18.01 -1.62 6.95
CA TYR A 158 18.90 -2.12 8.01
C TYR A 158 19.39 -1.00 8.94
N GLU A 159 19.53 0.22 8.44
CA GLU A 159 19.78 1.41 9.28
C GLU A 159 18.63 1.63 10.27
N MET A 160 17.39 1.58 9.80
CA MET A 160 16.22 1.73 10.66
C MET A 160 16.05 0.56 11.62
N LYS A 161 16.42 -0.67 11.22
CA LYS A 161 16.48 -1.81 12.13
C LYS A 161 17.35 -1.52 13.36
N LYS A 162 18.54 -0.97 13.14
CA LYS A 162 19.49 -0.63 14.21
C LYS A 162 18.97 0.55 15.03
N LYS A 163 18.40 1.57 14.38
CA LYS A 163 17.88 2.78 15.03
C LYS A 163 16.68 2.50 15.96
N TRP A 164 15.80 1.60 15.56
CA TRP A 164 14.54 1.30 16.28
C TRP A 164 14.55 -0.06 16.99
N GLU A 165 15.71 -0.72 17.06
CA GLU A 165 15.92 -2.01 17.74
C GLU A 165 14.89 -3.08 17.35
N LEU A 166 14.61 -3.19 16.05
CA LEU A 166 13.57 -4.07 15.52
C LEU A 166 14.03 -5.54 15.44
N ASP A 167 13.09 -6.47 15.65
CA ASP A 167 13.35 -7.90 15.52
C ASP A 167 13.65 -8.28 14.06
N THR A 168 14.62 -9.17 13.91
CA THR A 168 14.98 -9.89 12.69
C THR A 168 13.81 -10.67 12.05
N HIS A 169 12.80 -11.07 12.83
CA HIS A 169 11.63 -11.83 12.39
C HIS A 169 10.48 -10.95 11.87
N ASP A 170 10.67 -9.63 11.80
CA ASP A 170 9.66 -8.75 11.20
C ASP A 170 9.40 -9.14 9.72
N ILE A 171 8.12 -9.08 9.34
CA ILE A 171 7.61 -9.30 7.98
C ILE A 171 8.43 -8.51 6.96
N SER A 172 8.90 -7.32 7.31
CA SER A 172 9.68 -6.43 6.45
C SER A 172 11.02 -7.04 6.03
N PHE A 173 11.71 -7.73 6.95
CA PHE A 173 12.98 -8.41 6.66
C PHE A 173 12.79 -9.75 5.98
N GLU A 174 11.70 -10.45 6.25
CA GLU A 174 11.33 -11.63 5.46
C GLU A 174 11.07 -11.24 4.01
N PHE A 175 10.32 -10.17 3.79
CA PHE A 175 10.05 -9.63 2.46
C PHE A 175 11.32 -9.17 1.75
N SER A 176 12.25 -8.50 2.43
CA SER A 176 13.52 -8.08 1.83
C SER A 176 14.35 -9.28 1.33
N ARG A 177 14.44 -10.36 2.12
CA ARG A 177 15.11 -11.60 1.69
C ARG A 177 14.45 -12.22 0.45
N ILE A 178 13.13 -12.26 0.42
CA ILE A 178 12.35 -12.76 -0.72
C ILE A 178 12.65 -11.95 -1.98
N LEU A 179 12.71 -10.62 -1.85
CA LEU A 179 13.02 -9.70 -2.95
C LEU A 179 14.45 -9.85 -3.47
N ILE A 180 15.42 -10.10 -2.59
CA ILE A 180 16.82 -10.35 -2.98
C ILE A 180 16.94 -11.69 -3.72
N GLN A 181 16.28 -12.73 -3.20
CA GLN A 181 16.27 -14.07 -3.81
C GLN A 181 15.41 -14.17 -5.06
N ASN A 182 14.53 -13.20 -5.32
CA ASN A 182 13.49 -13.23 -6.34
C ASN A 182 12.62 -14.50 -6.27
N ASN A 183 12.29 -14.94 -5.05
CA ASN A 183 11.51 -16.16 -4.82
C ASN A 183 10.01 -15.87 -4.90
N TYR A 184 9.42 -16.13 -6.07
CA TYR A 184 7.99 -15.89 -6.31
C TYR A 184 7.06 -16.71 -5.39
N ILE A 185 7.41 -17.96 -5.07
CA ILE A 185 6.56 -18.82 -4.23
C ILE A 185 6.51 -18.28 -2.80
N SER A 186 7.68 -17.91 -2.25
CA SER A 186 7.74 -17.31 -0.91
C SER A 186 7.04 -15.95 -0.88
N TRP A 187 7.17 -15.15 -1.94
CA TRP A 187 6.43 -13.89 -2.09
C TRP A 187 4.91 -14.13 -2.04
N TRP A 188 4.41 -15.09 -2.81
CA TRP A 188 2.99 -15.41 -2.86
C TRP A 188 2.48 -15.91 -1.50
N LYS A 189 3.23 -16.78 -0.82
CA LYS A 189 2.89 -17.26 0.54
C LYS A 189 2.86 -16.12 1.56
N LEU A 190 3.87 -15.25 1.55
CA LEU A 190 3.92 -14.09 2.45
C LEU A 190 2.71 -13.19 2.22
N ARG A 191 2.41 -12.91 0.95
CA ARG A 191 1.26 -12.11 0.57
C ARG A 191 -0.05 -12.68 1.15
N GLN A 192 -0.28 -13.98 1.13
CA GLN A 192 -1.53 -14.55 1.66
C GLN A 192 -1.63 -14.49 3.19
N ARG A 193 -0.49 -14.46 3.91
CA ARG A 193 -0.46 -14.47 5.37
C ARG A 193 -0.70 -13.07 5.98
N VAL A 194 -0.31 -12.02 5.27
CA VAL A 194 -0.27 -10.67 5.85
C VAL A 194 -1.60 -9.92 5.74
N PRO A 195 -1.89 -8.96 6.65
CA PRO A 195 -3.04 -8.07 6.55
C PRO A 195 -3.10 -7.29 5.23
N TRP A 196 -4.29 -6.82 4.86
CA TRP A 196 -4.54 -6.15 3.58
C TRP A 196 -3.62 -4.95 3.34
N LEU A 197 -3.29 -4.19 4.39
CA LEU A 197 -2.46 -2.99 4.33
C LEU A 197 -1.06 -3.33 3.83
N TYR A 198 -0.48 -4.41 4.35
CA TYR A 198 0.83 -4.90 3.94
C TYR A 198 0.77 -5.55 2.56
N GLN A 199 -0.33 -6.25 2.25
CA GLN A 199 -0.52 -6.83 0.93
C GLN A 199 -0.51 -5.78 -0.17
N ARG A 200 -1.14 -4.62 0.05
CA ARG A 200 -1.13 -3.51 -0.92
C ARG A 200 0.29 -3.04 -1.23
N LEU A 201 1.13 -2.91 -0.21
CA LEU A 201 2.54 -2.53 -0.39
C LEU A 201 3.35 -3.65 -1.06
N ILE A 202 3.15 -4.90 -0.65
CA ILE A 202 3.79 -6.08 -1.24
C ILE A 202 3.39 -6.24 -2.71
N ASP A 203 2.16 -5.88 -3.07
CA ASP A 203 1.65 -5.95 -4.44
C ASP A 203 2.32 -4.95 -5.39
N LEU A 204 2.98 -3.91 -4.90
CA LEU A 204 3.78 -3.01 -5.72
C LEU A 204 4.98 -3.72 -6.38
N SER A 205 5.54 -4.74 -5.72
CA SER A 205 6.66 -5.52 -6.29
C SER A 205 6.19 -6.69 -7.16
N ARG A 206 4.86 -6.88 -7.32
CA ARG A 206 4.28 -8.01 -8.03
C ARG A 206 4.80 -8.11 -9.47
N GLU A 207 4.73 -7.01 -10.21
CA GLU A 207 5.08 -7.00 -11.64
C GLU A 207 6.52 -7.47 -11.86
N GLN A 208 7.47 -6.91 -11.11
CA GLN A 208 8.89 -7.26 -11.21
C GLN A 208 9.17 -8.74 -10.92
N ILE A 209 8.57 -9.30 -9.86
CA ILE A 209 8.80 -10.70 -9.49
C ILE A 209 8.13 -11.64 -10.50
N GLN A 210 6.95 -11.25 -11.00
CA GLN A 210 6.23 -11.99 -12.03
C GLN A 210 7.02 -12.04 -13.34
N GLU A 211 7.59 -10.93 -13.80
CA GLU A 211 8.45 -10.88 -14.98
C GLU A 211 9.67 -11.80 -14.84
N ARG A 212 10.33 -11.75 -13.66
CA ARG A 212 11.47 -12.64 -13.40
C ARG A 212 11.05 -14.11 -13.41
N CYS A 213 9.92 -14.44 -12.80
CA CYS A 213 9.35 -15.79 -12.81
C CYS A 213 9.06 -16.26 -14.24
N ALA A 214 8.43 -15.40 -15.06
CA ALA A 214 8.15 -15.68 -16.47
C ALA A 214 9.43 -15.94 -17.27
N SER A 215 10.47 -15.13 -17.05
CA SER A 215 11.76 -15.30 -17.71
C SER A 215 12.41 -16.64 -17.38
N ILE A 216 12.34 -17.08 -16.11
CA ILE A 216 12.89 -18.36 -15.68
C ILE A 216 12.10 -19.51 -16.31
N ILE A 217 10.77 -19.43 -16.26
CA ILE A 217 9.89 -20.45 -16.85
C ILE A 217 10.13 -20.58 -18.36
N LYS A 218 10.25 -19.43 -19.05
CA LYS A 218 10.60 -19.40 -20.47
C LYS A 218 11.92 -20.11 -20.73
N ALA A 219 12.91 -19.97 -19.86
CA ALA A 219 14.20 -20.63 -20.00
C ALA A 219 14.17 -22.14 -19.70
N SER A 220 13.40 -22.56 -18.71
CA SER A 220 13.45 -23.92 -18.15
C SER A 220 12.48 -24.91 -18.80
N TYR A 221 11.38 -24.46 -19.41
CA TYR A 221 10.31 -25.34 -19.88
C TYR A 221 9.89 -25.08 -21.33
N TYR A 222 9.60 -26.15 -22.06
CA TYR A 222 8.97 -26.11 -23.39
C TYR A 222 7.44 -26.15 -23.28
N LYS A 223 6.91 -26.97 -22.38
CA LYS A 223 5.47 -27.13 -22.10
C LYS A 223 5.23 -27.20 -20.59
N ILE A 224 4.14 -26.60 -20.11
CA ILE A 224 3.71 -26.66 -18.70
C ILE A 224 2.21 -26.95 -18.63
N THR A 225 1.77 -27.74 -17.66
CA THR A 225 0.33 -28.00 -17.46
C THR A 225 -0.42 -26.73 -17.04
N LYS A 226 -1.54 -26.45 -17.69
CA LYS A 226 -2.39 -25.27 -17.43
C LYS A 226 -2.76 -25.12 -15.95
N LYS A 227 -3.13 -26.23 -15.29
CA LYS A 227 -3.51 -26.27 -13.86
C LYS A 227 -2.44 -25.71 -12.91
N TYR A 228 -1.16 -25.99 -13.16
CA TYR A 228 -0.07 -25.46 -12.33
C TYR A 228 0.15 -23.98 -12.58
N MET A 229 0.05 -23.55 -13.83
CA MET A 229 0.25 -22.16 -14.21
C MET A 229 -0.88 -21.26 -13.67
N GLU A 230 -2.14 -21.71 -13.77
CA GLU A 230 -3.29 -21.00 -13.19
C GLU A 230 -3.20 -20.89 -11.66
N LYS A 231 -2.80 -21.98 -10.99
CA LYS A 231 -2.73 -22.02 -9.52
C LYS A 231 -1.70 -21.05 -8.93
N TYR A 232 -0.50 -20.99 -9.51
CA TYR A 232 0.60 -20.25 -8.90
C TYR A 232 0.81 -18.87 -9.54
N ILE A 233 0.66 -18.75 -10.85
CA ILE A 233 1.09 -17.56 -11.61
C ILE A 233 -0.11 -16.65 -11.94
N GLY A 234 -1.28 -17.25 -12.12
CA GLY A 234 -2.52 -16.55 -12.43
C GLY A 234 -2.62 -16.10 -13.89
N LEU A 235 -3.84 -15.78 -14.32
CA LEU A 235 -4.18 -15.49 -15.71
C LEU A 235 -3.52 -14.21 -16.27
N VAL A 236 -3.15 -13.26 -15.40
CA VAL A 236 -2.62 -11.94 -15.78
C VAL A 236 -1.26 -12.03 -16.49
N LEU A 237 -0.43 -13.03 -16.18
CA LEU A 237 0.83 -13.21 -16.90
C LEU A 237 0.61 -13.69 -18.33
N PHE A 238 -0.42 -14.49 -18.60
CA PHE A 238 -0.66 -15.03 -19.94
C PHE A 238 -0.88 -13.93 -20.97
N SER A 239 -1.62 -12.88 -20.58
CA SER A 239 -1.83 -11.70 -21.44
C SER A 239 -0.54 -10.93 -21.76
N LYS A 240 0.50 -11.06 -20.91
CA LYS A 240 1.78 -10.35 -21.09
C LYS A 240 2.85 -11.21 -21.78
N THR A 241 2.79 -12.54 -21.68
CA THR A 241 3.87 -13.43 -22.14
C THR A 241 3.73 -13.94 -23.57
N GLY A 242 2.54 -13.84 -24.17
CA GLY A 242 2.28 -14.30 -25.54
C GLY A 242 2.35 -15.83 -25.71
N TRP A 243 2.19 -16.60 -24.62
CA TRP A 243 2.23 -18.07 -24.66
C TRP A 243 0.94 -18.64 -25.24
N THR A 244 1.07 -19.72 -26.03
CA THR A 244 -0.09 -20.40 -26.62
C THR A 244 -0.65 -21.44 -25.65
N ILE A 245 -1.96 -21.38 -25.43
CA ILE A 245 -2.67 -22.30 -24.54
C ILE A 245 -3.31 -23.39 -25.40
N GLU A 246 -2.87 -24.62 -25.22
CA GLU A 246 -3.57 -25.82 -25.64
C GLU A 246 -4.44 -26.32 -24.47
N ASP A 247 -5.49 -27.09 -24.73
CA ASP A 247 -6.54 -27.45 -23.74
C ASP A 247 -6.00 -27.83 -22.35
N SER A 248 -4.92 -28.62 -22.32
CA SER A 248 -4.27 -29.09 -21.08
C SER A 248 -2.87 -28.50 -20.81
N TRP A 249 -2.23 -27.91 -21.83
CA TRP A 249 -0.81 -27.56 -21.81
C TRP A 249 -0.57 -26.15 -22.36
N VAL A 250 0.33 -25.41 -21.73
CA VAL A 250 0.80 -24.11 -22.19
C VAL A 250 2.12 -24.34 -22.91
N LYS A 251 2.16 -24.00 -24.20
CA LYS A 251 3.38 -24.04 -25.02
C LYS A 251 4.15 -22.73 -24.83
N ILE A 252 5.40 -22.85 -24.40
CA ILE A 252 6.25 -21.72 -23.97
C ILE A 252 7.37 -21.48 -24.98
N ARG A 253 7.92 -22.57 -25.54
CA ARG A 253 8.92 -22.56 -26.61
C ARG A 253 8.65 -23.71 -27.57
N GLU A 254 8.91 -23.48 -28.85
CA GLU A 254 9.10 -24.58 -29.78
C GLU A 254 10.45 -25.24 -29.52
N PRO A 255 10.54 -26.57 -29.48
CA PRO A 255 11.84 -27.23 -29.48
C PRO A 255 12.58 -26.79 -30.72
N GLY A 256 13.76 -26.17 -30.55
CA GLY A 256 14.62 -25.89 -31.68
C GLY A 256 14.87 -27.18 -32.42
N LEU A 257 14.49 -27.24 -33.70
CA LEU A 257 14.88 -28.33 -34.60
C LEU A 257 16.38 -28.59 -34.37
N PRO A 258 16.82 -29.85 -34.22
CA PRO A 258 18.25 -30.14 -34.11
C PRO A 258 18.91 -29.46 -35.31
N LYS A 259 19.90 -28.59 -35.04
CA LYS A 259 20.76 -28.06 -36.11
C LYS A 259 21.28 -29.29 -36.84
N LYS A 260 20.84 -29.49 -38.09
CA LYS A 260 21.42 -30.51 -38.96
C LYS A 260 22.89 -30.19 -39.01
N ILE A 261 23.70 -31.05 -38.40
CA ILE A 261 25.14 -31.08 -38.59
C ILE A 261 25.32 -31.61 -40.01
N THR A 262 25.36 -30.69 -40.97
CA THR A 262 25.89 -30.92 -42.32
C THR A 262 27.38 -30.71 -42.29
#